data_AF-A0A355HCZ0-F1
#
_entry.id   AF-A0A355HCZ0-F1
#
_cell.length_a   1.000
_cell.length_b   1.000
_cell.length_c   1.000
_cell.angle_alpha   90.00
_cell.angle_beta   90.00
_cell.angle_gamma   90.00
#
_symmetry.space_group_name_H-M   'P 1'
#
loop_
_entity.id
_entity.type
_entity.pdbx_description
1 polymer ?
#
loop_
_entity_poly.entity_id
_entity_poly.type
_entity_poly.pdbx_seq_one_letter_code
_entity_poly.pdbx_strand_id
1 'polypeptide(L)'
;NPEDKDAQLTQLRKLNEVCNALKRKLMVELIIPEGFTETGKSLGETMAEVYETGIYPFWWKITALDTKKEWLTMTAILDQYDPDVGLIILGKNAPIEQFKTWFRVARSTPHTCGFAIGRSIFWEPWEQFAEGLKTDSEVSSMIAERYQQVIDIWQNL
;
A
#
# COMPACT_ATOMS: atom_id res chain seq x y z
N ASN A 1 21.11 3.22 2.42
CA ASN A 1 22.34 2.45 2.70
C ASN A 1 22.10 1.62 3.99
N PRO A 2 23.04 0.80 4.51
CA PRO A 2 22.80 0.04 5.75
C PRO A 2 22.46 0.91 6.97
N GLU A 3 23.09 2.08 7.11
CA GLU A 3 22.82 3.00 8.22
C GLU A 3 21.39 3.55 8.19
N ASP A 4 20.88 3.92 7.01
CA ASP A 4 19.49 4.35 6.83
C ASP A 4 18.50 3.24 7.22
N LYS A 5 18.84 1.99 6.87
CA LYS A 5 17.99 0.83 7.16
C LYS A 5 17.92 0.55 8.67
N ASP A 6 19.06 0.57 9.36
CA ASP A 6 19.11 0.38 10.81
C ASP A 6 18.37 1.49 11.55
N ALA A 7 18.49 2.73 11.06
CA ALA A 7 17.72 3.85 11.58
C ALA A 7 16.21 3.65 11.37
N GLN A 8 15.77 3.23 10.18
CA GLN A 8 14.36 2.93 9.88
C GLN A 8 13.80 1.82 10.79
N LEU A 9 14.51 0.69 10.91
CA LEU A 9 14.11 -0.42 11.78
C LEU A 9 14.04 -0.01 13.26
N THR A 10 14.97 0.84 13.70
CA THR A 10 14.96 1.38 15.06
C THR A 10 13.74 2.27 15.32
N GLN A 11 13.37 3.13 14.37
CA GLN A 11 12.17 3.96 14.50
C GLN A 11 10.90 3.11 14.42
N LEU A 12 10.88 2.10 13.55
CA LEU A 12 9.75 1.19 13.42
C LEU A 12 9.52 0.39 14.71
N ARG A 13 10.59 -0.07 15.39
CA ARG A 13 10.48 -0.72 16.71
C ARG A 13 9.85 0.20 17.75
N LYS A 14 10.32 1.46 17.85
CA LYS A 14 9.76 2.45 18.78
C LYS A 14 8.27 2.69 18.50
N LEU A 15 7.89 2.83 17.23
CA LEU A 15 6.49 3.00 16.85
C LEU A 15 5.66 1.76 17.21
N ASN A 16 6.17 0.56 16.97
CA ASN A 16 5.51 -0.69 17.34
C ASN A 16 5.27 -0.79 18.85
N GLU A 17 6.26 -0.44 19.68
CA GLU A 17 6.10 -0.37 21.14
C GLU A 17 4.99 0.59 21.57
N VAL A 18 4.93 1.79 20.98
CA VAL A 18 3.88 2.77 21.25
C VAL A 18 2.51 2.27 20.79
N CYS A 19 2.42 1.68 19.59
CA CYS A 19 1.19 1.07 19.08
C CYS A 19 0.68 -0.02 20.04
N ASN A 20 1.56 -0.90 20.50
CA ASN A 20 1.20 -1.96 21.45
C ASN A 20 0.74 -1.41 22.80
N ALA A 21 1.47 -0.45 23.37
CA ALA A 21 1.11 0.21 24.62
C ALA A 21 -0.26 0.89 24.55
N LEU A 22 -0.61 1.46 23.39
CA LEU A 22 -1.88 2.14 23.15
C LEU A 22 -2.98 1.23 22.57
N LYS A 23 -2.71 -0.07 22.40
CA LYS A 23 -3.62 -1.04 21.75
C LYS A 23 -4.09 -0.58 20.37
N ARG A 24 -3.18 -0.01 19.59
CA ARG A 24 -3.41 0.43 18.20
C ARG A 24 -2.75 -0.53 17.23
N LYS A 25 -3.45 -0.81 16.13
CA LYS A 25 -2.93 -1.62 15.03
C LYS A 25 -1.87 -0.84 14.27
N LEU A 26 -0.68 -1.42 14.13
CA LEU A 26 0.39 -0.86 13.31
C LEU A 26 0.13 -1.18 11.83
N MET A 27 0.24 -0.18 10.96
CA MET A 27 0.28 -0.35 9.51
C MET A 27 1.64 0.15 9.03
N VAL A 28 2.30 -0.64 8.18
CA VAL A 28 3.61 -0.28 7.61
C VAL A 28 3.47 -0.11 6.11
N GLU A 29 3.77 1.10 5.63
CA GLU A 29 3.91 1.38 4.21
C GLU A 29 5.33 1.09 3.77
N LEU A 30 5.49 0.11 2.87
CA LEU A 30 6.78 -0.33 2.39
C LEU A 30 6.98 0.17 0.97
N ILE A 31 8.00 1.01 0.80
CA ILE A 31 8.36 1.65 -0.47
C ILE A 31 9.80 1.25 -0.79
N ILE A 32 9.99 0.59 -1.92
CA ILE A 32 11.32 0.36 -2.46
C ILE A 32 11.84 1.70 -3.02
N PRO A 33 13.02 2.19 -2.57
CA PRO A 33 13.54 3.48 -3.01
C PRO A 33 13.76 3.55 -4.53
N GLU A 34 13.74 4.76 -5.07
CA GLU A 34 14.09 4.99 -6.47
C GLU A 34 15.50 4.47 -6.80
N GLY A 35 15.67 3.94 -8.00
CA GLY A 35 16.93 3.31 -8.44
C GLY A 35 17.07 1.83 -8.06
N PHE A 36 16.15 1.27 -7.27
CA PHE A 36 16.07 -0.16 -6.97
C PHE A 36 14.89 -0.80 -7.69
N THR A 37 15.04 -2.06 -8.08
CA THR A 37 13.97 -2.80 -8.75
C THR A 37 12.94 -3.27 -7.72
N GLU A 38 11.72 -2.74 -7.80
CA GLU A 38 10.57 -3.22 -7.02
C GLU A 38 10.04 -4.51 -7.64
N THR A 39 10.22 -5.63 -6.94
CA THR A 39 9.75 -6.97 -7.35
C THR A 39 9.13 -7.69 -6.16
N GLY A 40 8.40 -8.77 -6.42
CA GLY A 40 7.92 -9.64 -5.34
C GLY A 40 9.03 -10.15 -4.42
N LYS A 41 10.22 -10.40 -4.99
CA LYS A 41 11.40 -10.82 -4.23
C LYS A 41 11.89 -9.71 -3.30
N SER A 42 12.12 -8.51 -3.82
CA SER A 42 12.64 -7.39 -3.01
C SER A 42 11.67 -6.98 -1.90
N LEU A 43 10.36 -7.00 -2.18
CA LEU A 43 9.33 -6.77 -1.16
C LEU A 43 9.37 -7.87 -0.09
N GLY A 44 9.37 -9.14 -0.50
CA GLY A 44 9.43 -10.28 0.41
C GLY A 44 10.68 -10.27 1.30
N GLU A 45 11.87 -10.04 0.74
CA GLU A 45 13.11 -9.93 1.50
C GLU A 45 13.05 -8.78 2.52
N THR A 46 12.53 -7.61 2.12
CA THR A 46 12.39 -6.47 3.03
C THR A 46 11.38 -6.76 4.16
N MET A 47 10.26 -7.43 3.86
CA MET A 47 9.29 -7.86 4.86
C MET A 47 9.88 -8.88 5.84
N ALA A 48 10.65 -9.85 5.34
CA ALA A 48 11.35 -10.83 6.18
C ALA A 48 12.28 -10.14 7.17
N GLU A 49 13.08 -9.16 6.71
CA GLU A 49 13.97 -8.39 7.60
C GLU A 49 13.18 -7.67 8.72
N VAL A 50 12.00 -7.12 8.42
CA VAL A 50 11.14 -6.51 9.44
C VAL A 50 10.63 -7.56 10.44
N TYR A 51 10.16 -8.72 9.97
CA TYR A 51 9.70 -9.80 10.84
C TYR A 51 10.82 -10.36 11.74
N GLU A 52 12.03 -10.50 11.20
CA GLU A 52 13.23 -10.95 11.94
C GLU A 52 13.58 -10.01 13.11
N THR A 53 13.15 -8.75 13.05
CA THR A 53 13.29 -7.81 14.19
C THR A 53 12.17 -7.90 15.22
N GLY A 54 11.21 -8.81 15.05
CA GLY A 54 10.08 -9.03 15.96
C GLY A 54 8.89 -8.10 15.72
N ILE A 55 8.80 -7.46 14.54
CA ILE A 55 7.74 -6.52 14.21
C ILE A 55 6.75 -7.20 13.26
N TYR A 56 5.49 -7.30 13.71
CA TYR A 56 4.39 -7.94 12.98
C TYR A 56 3.27 -6.91 12.78
N PRO A 57 3.26 -6.17 11.66
CA PRO A 57 2.24 -5.16 11.43
C PRO A 57 0.88 -5.80 11.15
N PHE A 58 -0.19 -5.10 11.51
CA PHE A 58 -1.55 -5.56 11.19
C PHE A 58 -1.84 -5.47 9.69
N TRP A 59 -1.28 -4.44 9.04
CA TRP A 59 -1.36 -4.29 7.59
C TRP A 59 -0.03 -3.88 6.99
N TRP A 60 0.30 -4.53 5.87
CA TRP A 60 1.26 -4.02 4.92
C TRP A 60 0.56 -3.18 3.86
N LYS A 61 1.06 -1.98 3.62
CA LYS A 61 0.64 -1.13 2.51
C LYS A 61 1.74 -1.12 1.46
N ILE A 62 1.45 -1.69 0.29
CA ILE A 62 2.44 -1.88 -0.78
C ILE A 62 1.90 -1.45 -2.14
N THR A 63 2.82 -1.19 -3.07
CA THR A 63 2.50 -1.06 -4.49
C THR A 63 1.96 -2.39 -5.01
N ALA A 64 0.99 -2.32 -5.93
CA ALA A 64 0.61 -3.53 -6.64
C ALA A 64 1.74 -4.01 -7.55
N LEU A 65 1.99 -5.32 -7.51
CA LEU A 65 2.87 -5.98 -8.47
C LEU A 65 2.07 -6.34 -9.72
N ASP A 66 2.72 -6.30 -10.89
CA ASP A 66 2.04 -6.47 -12.17
C ASP A 66 1.67 -7.92 -12.47
N THR A 67 2.37 -8.89 -11.86
CA THR A 67 2.21 -10.30 -12.19
C THR A 67 1.84 -11.17 -10.98
N LYS A 68 0.99 -12.18 -11.22
CA LYS A 68 0.63 -13.18 -10.20
C LYS A 68 1.86 -13.88 -9.63
N LYS A 69 2.87 -14.13 -10.46
CA LYS A 69 4.13 -14.77 -10.04
C LYS A 69 4.84 -13.95 -8.96
N GLU A 70 4.94 -12.64 -9.14
CA GLU A 70 5.59 -11.77 -8.16
C GLU A 70 4.78 -11.68 -6.87
N TRP A 71 3.46 -11.60 -6.96
CA TRP A 71 2.58 -11.69 -5.80
C TRP A 71 2.85 -12.96 -4.99
N LEU A 72 2.86 -14.13 -5.64
CA LEU A 72 3.13 -15.41 -4.97
C LEU A 72 4.53 -15.47 -4.34
N THR A 73 5.55 -14.90 -5.00
CA THR A 73 6.90 -14.82 -4.44
C THR A 73 6.92 -14.02 -3.13
N MET A 74 6.21 -12.88 -3.09
CA MET A 74 6.14 -12.05 -1.90
C MET A 74 5.27 -12.71 -0.80
N THR A 75 4.10 -13.24 -1.15
CA THR A 75 3.19 -13.84 -0.15
C THR A 75 3.75 -15.11 0.46
N ALA A 76 4.64 -15.83 -0.22
CA ALA A 76 5.34 -16.97 0.40
C ALA A 76 6.12 -16.57 1.67
N ILE A 77 6.62 -15.34 1.74
CA ILE A 77 7.24 -14.81 2.97
C ILE A 77 6.18 -14.53 4.04
N LEU A 78 5.02 -13.99 3.66
CA LEU A 78 3.92 -13.77 4.59
C LEU A 78 3.40 -15.10 5.15
N ASP A 79 3.20 -16.12 4.31
CA ASP A 79 2.83 -17.47 4.72
C ASP A 79 3.83 -18.08 5.71
N GLN A 80 5.11 -17.74 5.61
CA GLN A 80 6.15 -18.21 6.52
C GLN A 80 6.12 -17.49 7.88
N TYR A 81 5.90 -16.18 7.89
CA TYR A 81 6.07 -15.35 9.09
C TYR A 81 4.75 -14.96 9.76
N ASP A 82 3.74 -14.56 8.98
CA ASP A 82 2.47 -14.02 9.46
C ASP A 82 1.32 -14.38 8.49
N PRO A 83 0.78 -15.60 8.56
CA PRO A 83 -0.27 -16.07 7.64
C PRO A 83 -1.56 -15.25 7.66
N ASP A 84 -1.81 -14.53 8.76
CA ASP A 84 -3.05 -13.78 8.98
C ASP A 84 -2.91 -12.29 8.60
N VAL A 85 -1.72 -11.84 8.18
CA VAL A 85 -1.48 -10.43 7.84
C VAL A 85 -2.28 -9.98 6.63
N GLY A 86 -2.84 -8.78 6.71
CA GLY A 86 -3.55 -8.16 5.61
C GLY A 86 -2.64 -7.27 4.74
N LEU A 87 -2.90 -7.27 3.44
CA LEU A 87 -2.27 -6.41 2.45
C LEU A 87 -3.26 -5.39 1.90
N ILE A 88 -2.86 -4.11 1.86
CA ILE A 88 -3.59 -3.05 1.17
C ILE A 88 -2.77 -2.42 0.06
N ILE A 89 -3.42 -2.13 -1.07
CA ILE A 89 -2.78 -1.57 -2.26
C ILE A 89 -2.67 -0.05 -2.17
N LEU A 90 -1.49 0.50 -2.45
CA LEU A 90 -1.27 1.93 -2.64
C LEU A 90 -1.30 2.32 -4.13
N GLY A 91 -1.74 3.54 -4.43
CA GLY A 91 -2.03 3.96 -5.81
C GLY A 91 -0.88 4.58 -6.62
N LYS A 92 0.24 5.00 -6.02
CA LYS A 92 1.38 5.71 -6.68
C LYS A 92 1.01 6.85 -7.67
N ASN A 93 -0.13 7.52 -7.51
CA ASN A 93 -0.63 8.49 -8.49
C ASN A 93 -0.88 7.88 -9.89
N ALA A 94 -1.12 6.57 -9.96
CA ALA A 94 -1.49 5.88 -11.18
C ALA A 94 -2.90 6.27 -11.66
N PRO A 95 -3.19 6.17 -12.96
CA PRO A 95 -4.56 6.32 -13.48
C PRO A 95 -5.51 5.27 -12.89
N ILE A 96 -6.77 5.66 -12.63
CA ILE A 96 -7.79 4.79 -12.03
C ILE A 96 -8.00 3.50 -12.84
N GLU A 97 -7.96 3.58 -14.17
CA GLU A 97 -8.11 2.44 -15.08
C GLU A 97 -7.09 1.32 -14.82
N GLN A 98 -5.90 1.66 -14.31
CA GLN A 98 -4.86 0.67 -14.00
C GLN A 98 -5.25 -0.21 -12.81
N PHE A 99 -6.07 0.29 -11.88
CA PHE A 99 -6.45 -0.42 -10.66
C PHE A 99 -7.23 -1.70 -10.94
N LYS A 100 -7.98 -1.77 -12.04
CA LYS A 100 -8.69 -3.01 -12.42
C LYS A 100 -7.73 -4.18 -12.61
N THR A 101 -6.61 -3.94 -13.29
CA THR A 101 -5.59 -4.97 -13.50
C THR A 101 -4.90 -5.32 -12.19
N TRP A 102 -4.45 -4.30 -11.45
CA TRP A 102 -3.74 -4.50 -10.18
C TRP A 102 -4.57 -5.23 -9.12
N PHE A 103 -5.82 -4.83 -8.90
CA PHE A 103 -6.69 -5.47 -7.93
C PHE A 103 -7.01 -6.92 -8.32
N ARG A 104 -7.18 -7.22 -9.62
CA ARG A 104 -7.38 -8.60 -10.09
C ARG A 104 -6.19 -9.49 -9.76
N VAL A 105 -4.97 -8.98 -9.93
CA VAL A 105 -3.75 -9.73 -9.59
C VAL A 105 -3.61 -9.84 -8.07
N ALA A 106 -3.83 -8.76 -7.32
CA ALA A 106 -3.73 -8.76 -5.86
C ALA A 106 -4.72 -9.73 -5.19
N ARG A 107 -5.97 -9.78 -5.67
CA ARG A 107 -7.01 -10.72 -5.22
C ARG A 107 -6.74 -12.18 -5.60
N SER A 108 -5.63 -12.48 -6.30
CA SER A 108 -5.20 -13.86 -6.53
C SER A 108 -4.55 -14.52 -5.31
N THR A 109 -4.41 -13.80 -4.20
CA THR A 109 -3.85 -14.25 -2.92
C THR A 109 -4.83 -13.95 -1.77
N PRO A 110 -4.82 -14.72 -0.67
CA PRO A 110 -5.75 -14.53 0.45
C PRO A 110 -5.42 -13.32 1.34
N HIS A 111 -4.18 -12.82 1.30
CA HIS A 111 -3.75 -11.70 2.14
C HIS A 111 -4.35 -10.34 1.75
N THR A 112 -4.68 -10.14 0.47
CA THR A 112 -5.13 -8.82 0.00
C THR A 112 -6.53 -8.50 0.51
N CYS A 113 -6.62 -7.45 1.34
CA CYS A 113 -7.86 -7.09 2.04
C CYS A 113 -8.40 -5.70 1.69
N GLY A 114 -7.70 -4.89 0.88
CA GLY A 114 -8.21 -3.59 0.45
C GLY A 114 -7.20 -2.70 -0.27
N PHE A 115 -7.46 -1.39 -0.22
CA PHE A 115 -6.62 -0.36 -0.83
C PHE A 115 -6.61 0.92 0.02
N ALA A 116 -5.55 1.71 -0.14
CA ALA A 116 -5.40 3.05 0.40
C ALA A 116 -4.83 3.96 -0.70
N ILE A 117 -5.73 4.57 -1.47
CA ILE A 117 -5.41 5.37 -2.67
C ILE A 117 -5.67 6.84 -2.37
N GLY A 118 -4.72 7.70 -2.76
CA GLY A 118 -4.75 9.14 -2.51
C GLY A 118 -4.74 9.94 -3.80
N ARG A 119 -3.54 10.34 -4.26
CA ARG A 119 -3.34 11.30 -5.36
C ARG A 119 -4.11 10.96 -6.65
N SER A 120 -4.24 9.68 -6.99
CA SER A 120 -5.05 9.23 -8.14
C SER A 120 -6.53 9.68 -8.09
N ILE A 121 -7.05 9.94 -6.89
CA ILE A 121 -8.43 10.38 -6.66
C ILE A 121 -8.48 11.91 -6.58
N PHE A 122 -7.64 12.53 -5.74
CA PHE A 122 -7.84 13.93 -5.35
C PHE A 122 -6.85 14.94 -5.92
N TRP A 123 -5.72 14.52 -6.51
CA TRP A 123 -4.65 15.45 -6.88
C TRP A 123 -5.07 16.40 -8.00
N GLU A 124 -5.51 15.85 -9.13
CA GLU A 124 -5.92 16.67 -10.28
C GLU A 124 -7.17 17.54 -10.00
N PRO A 125 -8.21 17.10 -9.25
CA PRO A 125 -9.30 17.97 -8.84
C PRO A 125 -8.79 19.11 -7.96
N TRP A 126 -7.89 18.82 -7.02
CA TRP A 126 -7.29 19.84 -6.16
C TRP A 126 -6.48 20.87 -6.96
N GLU A 127 -5.71 20.44 -7.98
CA GLU A 127 -4.99 21.34 -8.88
C GLU A 127 -5.96 22.29 -9.61
N GLN A 128 -7.07 21.78 -10.16
CA GLN A 128 -8.08 22.61 -10.82
C GLN A 128 -8.71 23.66 -9.88
N PHE A 129 -8.91 23.32 -8.60
CA PHE A 129 -9.37 24.30 -7.60
C PHE A 129 -8.31 25.35 -7.31
N ALA A 130 -7.05 24.94 -7.12
CA ALA A 130 -5.94 25.85 -6.86
C ALA A 130 -5.70 26.85 -8.00
N GLU A 131 -5.98 26.44 -9.24
CA GLU A 131 -5.92 27.28 -10.44
C GLU A 131 -7.16 28.16 -10.64
N GLY A 132 -8.18 28.03 -9.79
CA GLY A 132 -9.45 28.77 -9.91
C GLY A 132 -10.34 28.29 -11.07
N LEU A 133 -10.06 27.10 -11.63
CA LEU A 133 -10.84 26.51 -12.73
C LEU A 133 -12.11 25.82 -12.23
N LYS A 134 -12.14 25.43 -10.94
CA LYS A 134 -13.25 24.72 -10.30
C LYS A 134 -13.60 25.29 -8.94
N THR A 135 -14.87 25.17 -8.57
CA THR A 135 -15.38 25.46 -7.24
C THR A 135 -15.09 24.33 -6.25
N ASP A 136 -15.21 24.62 -4.96
CA ASP A 136 -15.13 23.65 -3.87
C ASP A 136 -16.14 22.48 -4.04
N SER A 137 -17.37 22.81 -4.45
CA SER A 137 -18.44 21.83 -4.70
C SER A 137 -18.14 20.93 -5.90
N GLU A 138 -17.61 21.48 -6.99
CA GLU A 138 -17.22 20.69 -8.16
C GLU A 138 -16.09 19.73 -7.81
N VAL A 139 -15.05 20.20 -7.12
CA VAL A 139 -13.92 19.36 -6.71
C VAL A 139 -14.33 18.28 -5.74
N SER A 140 -15.18 18.60 -4.77
CA SER A 140 -15.72 17.60 -3.83
C SER A 140 -16.50 16.51 -4.57
N SER A 141 -17.28 16.88 -5.58
CA SER A 141 -18.03 15.93 -6.42
C SER A 141 -17.10 15.05 -7.24
N MET A 142 -16.07 15.61 -7.88
CA MET A 142 -15.07 14.86 -8.64
C MET A 142 -14.30 13.86 -7.78
N ILE A 143 -13.90 14.26 -6.57
CA ILE A 143 -13.22 13.38 -5.61
C ILE A 143 -14.13 12.22 -5.19
N ALA A 144 -15.40 12.51 -4.89
CA ALA A 144 -16.38 11.50 -4.51
C ALA A 144 -16.65 10.50 -5.64
N GLU A 145 -16.84 10.98 -6.87
CA GLU A 145 -17.03 10.14 -8.06
C GLU A 145 -15.83 9.23 -8.30
N ARG A 146 -14.60 9.76 -8.24
CA ARG A 146 -13.38 8.98 -8.40
C ARG A 146 -13.19 7.95 -7.29
N TYR A 147 -13.51 8.31 -6.05
CA TYR A 147 -13.46 7.35 -4.95
C TYR A 147 -14.48 6.22 -5.15
N GLN A 148 -15.71 6.54 -5.57
CA GLN A 148 -16.73 5.55 -5.89
C GLN A 148 -16.28 4.62 -7.03
N GLN A 149 -15.67 5.15 -8.09
CA GLN A 149 -15.11 4.33 -9.18
C GLN A 149 -14.09 3.31 -8.65
N VAL A 150 -13.18 3.71 -7.76
CA VAL A 150 -12.20 2.79 -7.17
C VAL A 150 -12.88 1.72 -6.31
N ILE A 151 -13.91 2.08 -5.53
CA ILE A 151 -14.72 1.13 -4.76
C ILE A 151 -15.40 0.13 -5.70
N ASP A 152 -16.03 0.61 -6.78
CA ASP A 152 -16.75 -0.22 -7.73
C ASP A 152 -15.81 -1.19 -8.44
N ILE A 153 -14.60 -0.75 -8.80
CA ILE A 153 -13.56 -1.64 -9.35
C ILE A 153 -13.19 -2.69 -8.30
N TRP A 154 -12.97 -2.33 -7.05
CA TRP A 154 -12.60 -3.27 -6.00
C TRP A 154 -13.67 -4.35 -5.73
N GLN A 155 -14.94 -3.94 -5.64
CA GLN A 155 -16.06 -4.80 -5.31
C GLN A 155 -16.48 -5.73 -6.47
N ASN A 156 -16.38 -5.26 -7.71
CA ASN A 156 -16.91 -5.97 -8.89
C ASN A 156 -15.86 -6.80 -9.65
N LEU A 157 -14.75 -7.15 -9.00
CA LEU A 157 -13.70 -8.05 -9.51
C LEU A 157 -13.91 -9.51 -9.15
#